data_AF-A0AAV6ZQH6-F1
#
_entry.id   AF-A0AAV6ZQH6-F1
#
_cell.length_a   1.000
_cell.length_b   1.000
_cell.length_c   1.000
_cell.angle_alpha   90.00
_cell.angle_beta   90.00
_cell.angle_gamma   90.00
#
_symmetry.space_group_name_H-M   'P 1'
#
loop_
_entity.id
_entity.type
_entity.pdbx_description
1 polymer ?
#
loop_
_entity_poly.entity_id
_entity_poly.type
_entity_poly.pdbx_seq_one_letter_code
_entity_poly.pdbx_strand_id
1 'polypeptide(L)'
;MVAPTVPSAAFFADVAGNAFAIAVVGYTITISLAKMFAMKHGYKVDSNQELIALGMSNLTGSFFHCFAVTTSMSRSLVQESTGGNTQIAGSISAIIILVIILKAGELFTCLPRAILSSIVIANLKGMYKQFMDIPLLWRTNKCDLLIWLVAFLSTICLNLDVGLAVAVVFGLFTVTFRTQL
;
A
#
# COMPACT_ATOMS: atom_id res chain seq x y z
N MET A 1 19.66 2.96 -18.42
CA MET A 1 19.29 3.41 -17.06
C MET A 1 19.52 4.91 -16.97
N VAL A 2 18.65 5.63 -16.27
CA VAL A 2 18.86 7.06 -15.99
C VAL A 2 19.86 7.17 -14.83
N ALA A 3 20.80 8.11 -14.92
CA ALA A 3 21.75 8.36 -13.82
C ALA A 3 20.99 8.79 -12.55
N PRO A 4 21.51 8.50 -11.34
CA PRO A 4 20.88 8.97 -10.12
C PRO A 4 20.84 10.50 -10.08
N THR A 5 19.71 11.06 -9.66
CA THR A 5 19.47 12.51 -9.59
C THR A 5 19.05 12.90 -8.18
N VAL A 6 19.46 14.09 -7.74
CA VAL A 6 19.00 14.64 -6.47
C VAL A 6 17.58 15.19 -6.62
N PRO A 7 16.65 14.89 -5.69
CA PRO A 7 15.31 15.47 -5.73
C PRO A 7 15.37 16.99 -5.63
N SER A 8 14.68 17.69 -6.54
CA SER A 8 14.63 19.15 -6.52
C SER A 8 13.85 19.66 -5.30
N ALA A 9 14.48 20.55 -4.53
CA ALA A 9 13.85 21.18 -3.36
C ALA A 9 12.67 22.09 -3.73
N ALA A 10 12.56 22.53 -4.99
CA ALA A 10 11.56 23.50 -5.43
C ALA A 10 10.10 23.00 -5.27
N PHE A 11 9.87 21.70 -5.45
CA PHE A 11 8.53 21.10 -5.43
C PHE A 11 8.13 20.52 -4.07
N PHE A 12 8.99 20.64 -3.04
CA PHE A 12 8.71 20.03 -1.74
C PHE A 12 7.45 20.60 -1.09
N ALA A 13 7.24 21.91 -1.16
CA ALA A 13 6.07 22.56 -0.58
C ALA A 13 4.77 22.12 -1.28
N ASP A 14 4.80 22.00 -2.60
CA ASP A 14 3.63 21.63 -3.40
C ASP A 14 3.19 20.18 -3.18
N VAL A 15 4.14 19.28 -2.93
CA VAL A 15 3.86 17.84 -2.81
C VAL A 15 3.74 17.39 -1.34
N ALA A 16 4.07 18.24 -0.36
CA ALA A 16 4.10 17.88 1.06
C ALA A 16 2.79 17.24 1.57
N GLY A 17 1.64 17.80 1.18
CA GLY A 17 0.32 17.27 1.58
C GLY A 17 0.06 15.86 1.05
N ASN A 18 0.29 15.65 -0.25
CA ASN A 18 0.09 14.36 -0.89
C ASN A 18 1.12 13.33 -0.42
N ALA A 19 2.37 13.75 -0.22
CA ALA A 19 3.41 12.90 0.34
C ALA A 19 3.06 12.42 1.76
N PHE A 20 2.50 13.30 2.60
CA PHE A 20 2.04 12.93 3.93
C PHE A 20 0.91 11.89 3.88
N ALA A 21 -0.10 12.10 3.03
CA ALA A 21 -1.18 11.15 2.81
C ALA A 21 -0.66 9.77 2.38
N ILE A 22 0.23 9.74 1.39
CA ILE A 22 0.86 8.50 0.88
C ILE A 22 1.67 7.82 1.98
N ALA A 23 2.42 8.58 2.79
CA ALA A 23 3.23 8.02 3.89
C ALA A 23 2.35 7.36 4.96
N VAL A 24 1.25 8.01 5.37
CA VAL A 24 0.31 7.48 6.36
C VAL A 24 -0.35 6.20 5.86
N VAL A 25 -0.88 6.21 4.63
CA VAL A 25 -1.55 5.05 4.04
C VAL A 25 -0.56 3.91 3.82
N GLY A 26 0.61 4.21 3.25
CA GLY A 26 1.66 3.24 2.98
C GLY A 26 2.15 2.56 4.24
N TYR A 27 2.44 3.34 5.30
CA TYR A 27 2.84 2.79 6.59
C TYR A 27 1.72 1.96 7.24
N THR A 28 0.48 2.42 7.17
CA THR A 28 -0.68 1.69 7.74
C THR A 28 -0.85 0.33 7.07
N ILE A 29 -0.71 0.23 5.75
CA ILE A 29 -0.77 -1.04 5.03
C ILE A 29 0.40 -1.95 5.45
N THR A 30 1.62 -1.40 5.49
CA THR A 30 2.82 -2.14 5.89
C THR A 30 2.70 -2.71 7.31
N ILE A 31 2.35 -1.88 8.30
CA ILE A 31 2.24 -2.34 9.70
C ILE A 31 1.07 -3.30 9.90
N SER A 32 -0.04 -3.11 9.17
CA SER A 32 -1.19 -4.03 9.23
C SER A 32 -0.82 -5.43 8.73
N LEU A 33 -0.08 -5.50 7.62
CA LEU A 33 0.40 -6.78 7.09
C LEU A 33 1.46 -7.41 8.01
N ALA A 34 2.39 -6.61 8.53
CA ALA A 34 3.41 -7.09 9.45
C ALA A 34 2.77 -7.70 10.72
N LYS A 35 1.78 -7.01 11.31
CA LYS A 35 1.02 -7.52 12.46
C LYS A 35 0.20 -8.76 12.13
N MET A 36 -0.38 -8.86 10.93
CA MET A 36 -1.09 -10.07 10.49
C MET A 36 -0.17 -11.30 10.52
N PHE A 37 1.03 -11.20 9.95
CA PHE A 37 2.00 -12.30 9.98
C PHE A 37 2.59 -12.54 11.38
N ALA A 38 2.80 -11.48 12.17
CA ALA A 38 3.25 -11.58 13.55
C ALA A 38 2.28 -12.41 14.42
N MET A 39 0.98 -12.14 14.27
CA MET A 39 -0.07 -12.91 14.95
C MET A 39 -0.13 -14.35 14.44
N LYS A 40 0.07 -14.57 13.13
CA LYS A 40 0.03 -15.91 12.53
C LYS A 40 1.22 -16.79 12.95
N HIS A 41 2.42 -16.22 13.06
CA HIS A 41 3.66 -16.97 13.32
C HIS A 41 4.21 -16.76 14.75
N GLY A 42 3.53 -15.97 15.60
CA GLY A 42 3.87 -15.83 17.01
C GLY A 42 5.12 -14.99 17.31
N TYR A 43 5.53 -14.08 16.42
CA TYR A 43 6.65 -13.17 16.65
C TYR A 43 6.18 -11.75 16.97
N LYS A 44 7.09 -10.88 17.43
CA LYS A 44 6.80 -9.48 17.73
C LYS A 44 7.26 -8.57 16.59
N VAL A 45 6.48 -7.53 16.30
CA VAL A 45 6.81 -6.48 15.33
C VAL A 45 7.01 -5.16 16.05
N ASP A 46 8.15 -4.52 15.80
CA ASP A 46 8.42 -3.15 16.25
C ASP A 46 7.89 -2.17 15.19
N SER A 47 6.90 -1.36 15.59
CA SER A 47 6.26 -0.39 14.70
C SER A 47 7.20 0.76 14.30
N ASN A 48 8.08 1.20 15.21
CA ASN A 48 9.03 2.28 14.91
C ASN A 48 10.08 1.81 13.91
N GLN A 49 10.56 0.57 14.07
CA GLN A 49 11.54 -0.01 13.15
C GLN A 49 10.97 -0.16 11.73
N GLU A 50 9.72 -0.60 11.59
CA GLU A 50 9.05 -0.69 10.28
C GLU A 50 8.87 0.69 9.63
N LEU A 51 8.54 1.72 10.42
CA LEU A 51 8.41 3.09 9.92
C LEU A 51 9.75 3.62 9.39
N ILE A 52 10.82 3.44 10.15
CA ILE A 52 12.18 3.87 9.76
C ILE A 52 12.63 3.08 8.53
N ALA A 53 12.39 1.77 8.48
CA ALA A 53 12.75 0.93 7.33
C ALA A 53 12.01 1.37 6.06
N LEU A 54 10.71 1.64 6.14
CA LEU A 54 9.90 2.12 5.01
C LEU A 54 10.37 3.51 4.54
N GLY A 55 10.67 4.41 5.49
CA GLY A 55 11.20 5.74 5.20
C GLY A 55 12.56 5.70 4.50
N MET A 56 13.50 4.92 5.04
CA MET A 56 14.84 4.74 4.46
C MET A 56 14.77 4.10 3.06
N SER A 57 13.86 3.15 2.85
CA SER A 57 13.66 2.51 1.55
C SER A 57 13.18 3.51 0.49
N ASN A 58 12.19 4.34 0.83
CA ASN A 58 11.67 5.38 -0.06
C ASN A 58 12.67 6.51 -0.29
N LEU A 59 13.40 6.93 0.75
CA LEU A 59 14.45 7.94 0.64
C LEU A 59 15.55 7.49 -0.30
N THR A 60 16.02 6.25 -0.16
CA THR A 60 17.01 5.67 -1.07
C THR A 60 16.46 5.57 -2.49
N GLY A 61 15.22 5.11 -2.67
CA GLY A 61 14.57 5.01 -3.98
C GLY A 61 14.39 6.36 -4.69
N SER A 62 14.24 7.45 -3.93
CA SER A 62 14.04 8.79 -4.51
C SER A 62 15.17 9.25 -5.43
N PHE A 63 16.42 8.83 -5.14
CA PHE A 63 17.59 9.15 -5.97
C PHE A 63 17.64 8.36 -7.29
N PHE A 64 16.87 7.28 -7.40
CA PHE A 64 16.87 6.36 -8.56
C PHE A 64 15.59 6.48 -9.40
N HIS A 65 14.84 7.58 -9.28
CA HIS A 65 13.56 7.80 -9.96
C HIS A 65 12.49 6.73 -9.62
N CYS A 66 12.53 6.19 -8.40
CA CYS A 66 11.47 5.29 -7.93
C CYS A 66 10.24 6.08 -7.48
N PHE A 67 9.06 5.53 -7.75
CA PHE A 67 7.82 5.97 -7.10
C PHE A 67 7.79 5.54 -5.63
N ALA A 68 6.89 6.13 -4.85
CA ALA A 68 6.67 5.73 -3.47
C ALA A 68 6.29 4.24 -3.39
N VAL A 69 7.06 3.47 -2.63
CA VAL A 69 6.90 2.02 -2.46
C VAL A 69 6.27 1.68 -1.13
N THR A 70 5.45 0.63 -1.14
CA THR A 70 4.78 0.07 0.05
C THR A 70 4.81 -1.46 -0.01
N THR A 71 4.36 -2.12 1.05
CA THR A 71 4.31 -3.58 1.10
C THR A 71 3.23 -4.15 0.16
N SER A 72 3.54 -5.27 -0.50
CA SER A 72 2.63 -5.93 -1.43
C SER A 72 1.98 -7.16 -0.80
N MET A 73 0.71 -7.03 -0.41
CA MET A 73 -0.06 -8.13 0.22
C MET A 73 -0.06 -9.40 -0.63
N SER A 74 -0.36 -9.29 -1.94
CA SER A 74 -0.41 -10.45 -2.83
C SER A 74 0.93 -11.21 -2.90
N ARG A 75 2.06 -10.50 -3.02
CA ARG A 75 3.39 -11.13 -3.11
C ARG A 75 3.80 -11.76 -1.78
N SER A 76 3.56 -11.07 -0.67
CA SER A 76 3.88 -11.61 0.67
C SER A 76 3.06 -12.85 1.00
N LEU A 77 1.77 -12.89 0.64
CA LEU A 77 0.92 -14.07 0.83
C LEU A 77 1.40 -15.26 -0.01
N VAL A 78 1.77 -15.03 -1.28
CA VAL A 78 2.32 -16.09 -2.12
C VAL A 78 3.63 -16.62 -1.51
N GLN A 79 4.54 -15.72 -1.13
CA GLN A 79 5.82 -16.11 -0.51
C GLN A 79 5.60 -16.94 0.75
N GLU A 80 4.71 -16.50 1.65
CA GLU A 80 4.41 -17.24 2.89
C GLU A 80 3.74 -18.58 2.60
N SER A 81 2.78 -18.65 1.67
CA SER A 81 2.11 -19.90 1.28
C SER A 81 3.06 -20.92 0.66
N THR A 82 4.17 -20.46 0.05
CA THR A 82 5.24 -21.32 -0.47
C THR A 82 6.29 -21.70 0.58
N GLY A 83 6.10 -21.33 1.86
CA GLY A 83 7.01 -21.65 2.96
C GLY A 83 8.19 -20.68 3.12
N GLY A 84 8.13 -19.49 2.51
CA GLY A 84 9.18 -18.49 2.60
C GLY A 84 9.24 -17.83 3.97
N ASN A 85 10.27 -18.16 4.77
CA ASN A 85 10.42 -17.70 6.16
C ASN A 85 11.50 -16.62 6.36
N THR A 86 12.22 -16.21 5.31
CA THR A 86 13.35 -15.28 5.43
C THR A 86 13.26 -14.15 4.40
N GLN A 87 13.91 -13.02 4.69
CA GLN A 87 14.00 -11.86 3.78
C GLN A 87 14.85 -12.13 2.53
N ILE A 88 15.58 -13.24 2.51
CA ILE A 88 16.42 -13.66 1.37
C ILE A 88 15.57 -13.83 0.11
N ALA A 89 14.32 -14.30 0.24
CA ALA A 89 13.39 -14.42 -0.88
C ALA A 89 13.15 -13.06 -1.57
N GLY A 90 13.03 -11.97 -0.80
CA GLY A 90 12.89 -10.62 -1.31
C GLY A 90 14.15 -10.16 -2.06
N SER A 91 15.33 -10.42 -1.49
CA SER A 91 16.61 -10.09 -2.12
C SER A 91 16.83 -10.83 -3.45
N ILE A 92 16.51 -12.12 -3.48
CA ILE A 92 16.56 -12.93 -4.71
C ILE A 92 15.61 -12.36 -5.77
N SER A 93 14.37 -12.01 -5.37
CA SER A 93 13.40 -11.40 -6.27
C SER A 93 13.91 -10.07 -6.85
N ALA A 94 14.55 -9.22 -6.04
CA ALA A 94 15.15 -7.97 -6.48
C ALA A 94 16.28 -8.18 -7.50
N ILE A 95 17.17 -9.16 -7.27
CA ILE A 95 18.25 -9.50 -8.20
C ILE A 95 17.70 -10.00 -9.53
N ILE A 96 16.67 -10.86 -9.51
CA ILE A 96 16.03 -11.37 -10.72
C ILE A 96 15.43 -10.21 -11.52
N ILE A 97 14.69 -9.30 -10.87
CA ILE A 97 14.11 -8.12 -11.54
C ILE A 97 15.21 -7.25 -12.15
N LEU A 98 16.31 -7.03 -11.44
CA LEU A 98 17.45 -6.25 -11.94
C LEU A 98 18.05 -6.88 -13.22
N VAL A 99 18.25 -8.19 -13.24
CA VAL A 99 18.76 -8.92 -14.41
C VAL A 99 17.78 -8.81 -15.59
N ILE A 100 16.48 -8.98 -15.33
CA ILE A 100 15.44 -8.86 -16.35
C ILE A 100 15.46 -7.46 -16.98
N ILE A 101 15.54 -6.40 -16.17
CA ILE A 101 15.59 -5.03 -16.68
C ILE A 101 16.84 -4.79 -17.53
N LEU A 102 18.00 -5.33 -17.13
CA LEU A 102 19.28 -5.12 -17.81
C LEU A 102 19.45 -5.94 -19.10
N LYS A 103 18.90 -7.15 -19.16
CA LYS A 103 19.14 -8.10 -20.27
C LYS A 103 17.92 -8.37 -21.14
N ALA A 104 16.73 -8.37 -20.56
CA ALA A 104 15.50 -8.78 -21.22
C ALA A 104 14.52 -7.61 -21.44
N GLY A 105 14.92 -6.36 -21.15
CA GLY A 105 14.05 -5.19 -21.29
C GLY A 105 13.42 -5.03 -22.67
N GLU A 106 14.17 -5.33 -23.75
CA GLU A 106 13.68 -5.25 -25.12
C GLU A 106 12.55 -6.25 -25.41
N LEU A 107 12.52 -7.41 -24.75
CA LEU A 107 11.49 -8.42 -24.94
C LEU A 107 10.10 -7.93 -24.51
N PHE A 108 10.04 -6.99 -23.56
CA PHE A 108 8.79 -6.43 -23.05
C PHE A 108 8.26 -5.25 -23.86
N THR A 109 9.01 -4.75 -24.85
CA THR A 109 8.56 -3.61 -25.69
C THR A 109 7.33 -3.95 -26.52
N CYS A 110 7.20 -5.21 -26.95
CA CYS A 110 6.06 -5.72 -27.70
C CYS A 110 4.86 -6.09 -26.82
N LEU A 111 4.92 -5.90 -25.49
CA LEU A 111 3.87 -6.36 -24.59
C LEU A 111 2.61 -5.48 -24.73
N PRO A 112 1.46 -6.04 -25.17
CA PRO A 112 0.24 -5.26 -25.34
C PRO A 112 -0.27 -4.72 -24.00
N ARG A 113 -0.65 -3.43 -23.98
CA ARG A 113 -1.24 -2.79 -22.79
C ARG A 113 -2.46 -3.55 -22.24
N ALA A 114 -3.21 -4.24 -23.11
CA ALA A 114 -4.34 -5.07 -22.71
C ALA A 114 -3.96 -6.19 -21.73
N ILE A 115 -2.77 -6.80 -21.87
CA ILE A 115 -2.29 -7.85 -20.97
C ILE A 115 -1.93 -7.26 -19.60
N LEU A 116 -1.31 -6.07 -19.57
CA LEU A 116 -1.04 -5.38 -18.31
C LEU A 116 -2.34 -5.03 -17.58
N SER A 117 -3.34 -4.52 -18.29
CA SER A 117 -4.64 -4.20 -17.71
C SER A 117 -5.34 -5.44 -17.16
N SER A 118 -5.31 -6.58 -17.86
CA SER A 118 -5.93 -7.81 -17.36
C SER A 118 -5.27 -8.34 -16.09
N ILE A 119 -3.95 -8.23 -15.97
CA ILE A 119 -3.21 -8.57 -14.75
C ILE A 119 -3.61 -7.65 -13.58
N VAL A 120 -3.79 -6.35 -13.81
CA VAL A 120 -4.26 -5.41 -12.78
C VAL A 120 -5.66 -5.80 -12.31
N ILE A 121 -6.59 -6.05 -13.22
CA ILE A 121 -7.98 -6.47 -12.88
C ILE A 121 -7.97 -7.78 -12.08
N ALA A 122 -7.14 -8.75 -12.46
CA ALA A 122 -7.01 -10.02 -11.73
C ALA A 122 -6.51 -9.81 -10.29
N ASN A 123 -5.55 -8.88 -10.08
CA ASN A 123 -5.05 -8.54 -8.74
C ASN A 123 -6.10 -7.82 -7.88
N LEU A 124 -6.98 -7.03 -8.49
CA LEU A 124 -8.06 -6.32 -7.78
C LEU A 124 -9.19 -7.24 -7.31
N LYS A 125 -9.25 -8.50 -7.76
CA LYS A 125 -10.28 -9.47 -7.36
C LYS A 125 -10.42 -9.60 -5.84
N GLY A 126 -9.30 -9.59 -5.10
CA GLY A 126 -9.31 -9.66 -3.63
C GLY A 126 -9.96 -8.43 -2.98
N MET A 127 -9.71 -7.25 -3.55
CA MET A 127 -10.31 -5.99 -3.10
C MET A 127 -11.81 -5.93 -3.41
N TYR A 128 -12.22 -6.37 -4.61
CA TYR A 128 -13.65 -6.44 -4.96
C TYR A 128 -14.45 -7.38 -4.05
N LYS A 129 -13.82 -8.44 -3.52
CA LYS A 129 -14.48 -9.34 -2.58
C LYS A 129 -14.93 -8.64 -1.30
N GLN A 130 -14.29 -7.53 -0.90
CA GLN A 130 -14.66 -6.77 0.30
C GLN A 130 -16.07 -6.14 0.21
N PHE A 131 -16.62 -5.93 -1.00
CA PHE A 131 -18.01 -5.51 -1.15
C PHE A 131 -19.00 -6.55 -0.62
N MET A 132 -18.61 -7.83 -0.57
CA MET A 132 -19.43 -8.89 0.00
C MET A 132 -19.54 -8.80 1.52
N ASP A 133 -18.70 -8.00 2.18
CA ASP A 133 -18.74 -7.80 3.64
C ASP A 133 -19.81 -6.76 4.04
N ILE A 134 -20.32 -5.95 3.10
CA ILE A 134 -21.33 -4.91 3.36
C ILE A 134 -22.59 -5.44 4.07
N PRO A 135 -23.22 -6.55 3.64
CA PRO A 135 -24.40 -7.10 4.32
C PRO A 135 -24.10 -7.58 5.74
N LEU A 136 -22.87 -8.08 5.97
CA LEU A 136 -22.41 -8.50 7.30
C LEU A 136 -22.23 -7.27 8.19
N LEU A 137 -21.55 -6.24 7.71
CA LEU A 137 -21.37 -4.98 8.44
C LEU A 137 -22.73 -4.33 8.79
N TRP A 138 -23.70 -4.34 7.87
CA TRP A 138 -25.04 -3.81 8.14
C TRP A 138 -25.73 -4.51 9.33
N ARG A 139 -25.55 -5.83 9.46
CA ARG A 139 -26.14 -6.62 10.55
C ARG A 139 -25.38 -6.50 11.86
N THR A 140 -24.06 -6.35 11.81
CA THR A 140 -23.20 -6.37 13.00
C THR A 140 -22.93 -4.98 13.56
N ASN A 141 -22.48 -4.03 12.74
CA ASN A 141 -22.12 -2.69 13.20
C ASN A 141 -22.39 -1.61 12.13
N LYS A 142 -23.53 -0.93 12.29
CA LYS A 142 -23.97 0.14 11.38
C LYS A 142 -23.01 1.34 11.36
N CYS A 143 -22.28 1.59 12.45
CA CYS A 143 -21.31 2.70 12.51
C CYS A 143 -20.10 2.41 11.62
N ASP A 144 -19.57 1.18 11.66
CA ASP A 144 -18.43 0.80 10.82
C ASP A 144 -18.81 0.80 9.33
N LEU A 145 -20.04 0.40 9.01
CA LEU A 145 -20.57 0.51 7.66
C LEU A 145 -20.63 1.98 7.19
N LEU A 146 -21.04 2.89 8.06
CA LEU A 146 -21.16 4.31 7.73
C LEU A 146 -19.79 4.93 7.48
N ILE A 147 -18.78 4.58 8.28
CA ILE A 147 -17.38 4.96 8.02
C ILE A 147 -16.92 4.44 6.65
N TRP A 148 -17.22 3.17 6.34
CA TRP A 148 -16.87 2.57 5.04
C TRP A 148 -17.54 3.30 3.87
N LEU A 149 -18.83 3.60 3.98
CA LEU A 149 -19.59 4.33 2.97
C LEU A 149 -19.04 5.74 2.75
N VAL A 150 -18.80 6.49 3.83
CA VAL A 150 -18.23 7.84 3.75
C VAL A 150 -16.85 7.80 3.12
N ALA A 151 -15.98 6.86 3.51
CA ALA A 151 -14.65 6.72 2.93
C ALA A 151 -14.72 6.39 1.42
N PHE A 152 -15.58 5.45 1.03
CA PHE A 152 -15.76 5.06 -0.37
C PHE A 152 -16.29 6.21 -1.22
N LEU A 153 -17.37 6.86 -0.78
CA LEU A 153 -18.04 7.92 -1.53
C LEU A 153 -17.18 9.18 -1.62
N SER A 154 -16.51 9.57 -0.53
CA SER A 154 -15.62 10.73 -0.51
C SER A 154 -14.41 10.54 -1.44
N THR A 155 -13.80 9.37 -1.45
CA THR A 155 -12.65 9.06 -2.33
C THR A 155 -13.04 9.10 -3.81
N ILE A 156 -14.24 8.61 -4.16
CA ILE A 156 -14.74 8.64 -5.55
C ILE A 156 -15.14 10.05 -5.99
N CYS A 157 -15.78 10.83 -5.12
CA CYS A 157 -16.31 12.15 -5.49
C CYS A 157 -15.29 13.29 -5.39
N LEU A 158 -14.33 13.22 -4.45
CA LEU A 158 -13.44 14.35 -4.08
C LEU A 158 -11.97 14.13 -4.45
N ASN A 159 -11.65 13.06 -5.18
CA ASN A 159 -10.30 12.54 -5.40
C ASN A 159 -9.67 11.91 -4.14
N LEU A 160 -8.59 11.15 -4.35
CA LEU A 160 -7.93 10.37 -3.30
C LEU A 160 -7.43 11.23 -2.13
N ASP A 161 -6.81 12.38 -2.42
CA ASP A 161 -6.16 13.22 -1.42
C ASP A 161 -7.17 13.79 -0.42
N VAL A 162 -8.25 14.41 -0.93
CA VAL A 162 -9.30 15.02 -0.11
C VAL A 162 -10.21 13.95 0.49
N GLY A 163 -10.55 12.91 -0.28
CA GLY A 163 -11.39 11.81 0.19
C GLY A 163 -10.80 11.07 1.39
N LEU A 164 -9.49 10.80 1.36
CA LEU A 164 -8.80 10.22 2.50
C LEU A 164 -8.87 11.12 3.74
N ALA A 165 -8.63 12.43 3.59
CA ALA A 165 -8.70 13.37 4.71
C ALA A 165 -10.09 13.39 5.35
N VAL A 166 -11.14 13.44 4.54
CA VAL A 166 -12.54 13.38 5.00
C VAL A 166 -12.81 12.06 5.72
N ALA A 167 -12.36 10.92 5.17
CA ALA A 167 -12.56 9.60 5.75
C ALA A 167 -11.90 9.48 7.14
N VAL A 168 -10.66 9.96 7.29
CA VAL A 168 -9.92 9.92 8.55
C VAL A 168 -10.59 10.79 9.61
N VAL A 169 -10.95 12.03 9.26
CA VAL A 169 -11.63 12.96 10.18
C VAL A 169 -12.97 12.36 10.63
N PHE A 170 -13.76 11.84 9.69
CA PHE A 170 -15.04 11.21 9.98
C PHE A 170 -14.90 9.97 10.89
N GLY A 171 -13.89 9.14 10.63
CA GLY A 171 -13.57 7.98 11.46
C GLY A 171 -13.21 8.38 12.90
N LEU A 172 -12.37 9.41 13.07
CA LEU A 172 -12.00 9.93 14.39
C LEU A 172 -13.22 10.47 15.15
N PHE A 173 -14.05 11.28 14.50
CA PHE A 173 -15.29 11.77 15.11
C PHE A 173 -16.18 10.62 15.58
N THR A 174 -16.39 9.61 14.75
CA THR A 174 -17.23 8.45 15.08
C THR A 174 -16.68 7.69 16.29
N VAL A 175 -15.36 7.52 16.40
CA VAL A 175 -14.72 6.89 17.56
C VAL A 175 -14.94 7.71 18.83
N THR A 176 -14.74 9.03 18.78
CA THR A 176 -14.95 9.91 19.94
C THR A 176 -16.39 9.86 20.43
N PHE A 177 -17.38 9.94 19.52
CA PHE A 177 -18.79 9.79 19.88
C PHE A 177 -19.09 8.43 20.52
N ARG A 178 -18.49 7.35 20.01
CA ARG A 178 -18.66 6.01 20.58
C ARG A 178 -18.02 5.87 21.97
N THR A 179 -16.90 6.55 22.23
CA THR A 179 -16.24 6.50 23.54
C THR A 179 -16.97 7.33 24.61
N GLN A 180 -17.75 8.34 24.20
CA GLN A 180 -18.50 9.20 25.11
C GLN A 180 -19.92 8.71 25.41
N LEU A 181 -20.44 7.76 24.64
CA LEU A 181 -21.71 7.06 24.86
C LEU A 181 -21.49 5.77 25.67
#